data_AF-A0A224YIG5-F1
#
_entry.id   AF-A0A224YIG5-F1
#
_cell.length_a   1.000
_cell.length_b   1.000
_cell.length_c   1.000
_cell.angle_alpha   90.00
_cell.angle_beta   90.00
_cell.angle_gamma   90.00
#
_symmetry.space_group_name_H-M   'P 1'
#
loop_
_entity.id
_entity.type
_entity.pdbx_description
1 polymer ?
#
loop_
_entity_poly.entity_id
_entity_poly.type
_entity_poly.pdbx_seq_one_letter_code
_entity_poly.pdbx_strand_id
1 'polypeptide(L)'
;MSLTFLILWGCIISALVWPSHGCKKCCGSCTRPKRPACPDIQEGRSGSNKRYFPNTDKKRCTAASSQNCKGKFYSSEHECKSCCQSFLK
;
A
#
# COMPACT_ATOMS: atom_id res chain seq x y z
N MET A 1 -6.75 20.88 39.38
CA MET A 1 -6.13 20.36 38.15
C MET A 1 -5.39 21.51 37.47
N SER A 2 -4.07 21.41 37.35
CA SER A 2 -3.25 22.52 36.83
C SER A 2 -3.39 22.64 35.31
N LEU A 3 -3.45 23.87 34.79
CA LEU A 3 -3.54 24.18 33.35
C LEU A 3 -2.44 23.47 32.54
N THR A 4 -1.26 23.33 33.15
CA THR A 4 -0.11 22.61 32.58
C THR A 4 -0.40 21.14 32.31
N PHE A 5 -1.21 20.50 33.15
CA PHE A 5 -1.63 19.11 32.97
C PHE A 5 -2.54 18.94 31.75
N LEU A 6 -3.46 19.89 31.51
CA LEU A 6 -4.36 19.85 30.35
C LEU A 6 -3.61 20.03 29.03
N ILE A 7 -2.62 20.93 28.99
CA ILE A 7 -1.80 21.18 27.80
C ILE A 7 -0.94 19.95 27.47
N LEU A 8 -0.30 19.34 28.47
CA LEU A 8 0.51 18.13 28.28
C LEU A 8 -0.32 16.97 27.73
N TRP A 9 -1.52 16.75 28.28
CA TRP A 9 -2.41 15.70 27.80
C TRP A 9 -2.94 15.99 26.38
N GLY A 10 -3.28 17.24 26.07
CA GLY A 10 -3.70 17.63 24.72
C GLY A 10 -2.61 17.39 23.66
N CYS A 11 -1.34 17.66 24.00
CA CYS A 11 -0.20 17.39 23.12
C CYS A 11 0.01 15.89 22.87
N ILE A 12 -0.10 15.06 23.91
CA ILE A 12 0.05 13.60 23.80
C ILE A 12 -1.06 12.99 22.93
N ILE A 13 -2.31 13.41 23.14
CA ILE A 13 -3.45 12.92 22.34
C ILE A 13 -3.29 13.35 20.87
N SER A 14 -2.85 14.58 20.61
CA SER A 14 -2.62 15.07 19.24
C SER A 14 -1.52 14.29 18.51
N ALA A 15 -0.44 13.93 19.21
CA ALA A 15 0.64 13.10 18.66
C ALA A 15 0.17 11.67 18.33
N LEU A 16 -0.81 11.14 19.07
CA LEU A 16 -1.39 9.80 18.83
C LEU A 16 -2.44 9.79 17.72
N VAL A 17 -3.13 10.91 17.47
CA VAL A 17 -4.13 11.04 16.40
C VAL A 17 -3.48 11.25 15.03
N TRP A 18 -2.30 11.86 14.96
CA TRP A 18 -1.65 12.09 13.66
C TRP A 18 -1.35 10.81 12.85
N PRO A 19 -0.83 9.71 13.45
CA PRO A 19 -0.62 8.45 12.71
C PRO A 19 -1.91 7.71 12.34
N SER A 20 -3.08 8.09 12.87
CA SER A 20 -4.37 7.49 12.51
C SER A 20 -5.10 8.21 11.37
N HIS A 21 -4.58 9.34 10.89
CA HIS A 21 -4.94 9.84 9.56
C HIS A 21 -4.48 8.80 8.54
N GLY A 22 -5.42 7.94 8.14
CA GLY A 22 -5.23 6.90 7.16
C GLY A 22 -4.43 7.41 5.96
N CYS A 23 -3.60 6.53 5.42
CA CYS A 23 -2.70 6.87 4.33
C CYS A 23 -3.45 7.63 3.21
N LYS A 24 -2.97 8.85 2.89
CA LYS A 24 -3.60 9.74 1.90
C LYS A 24 -3.16 9.44 0.47
N LYS A 25 -1.96 8.88 0.28
CA LYS A 25 -1.36 8.59 -1.02
C LYS A 25 -0.35 7.45 -0.87
N CYS A 26 -0.33 6.53 -1.82
CA CYS A 26 0.62 5.42 -1.86
C CYS A 26 0.52 4.41 -0.70
N CYS A 27 -0.68 3.90 -0.46
CA CYS A 27 -0.95 3.01 0.67
C CYS A 27 -0.61 1.54 0.40
N GLY A 28 -0.31 1.22 -0.86
CA GLY A 28 0.21 -0.07 -1.26
C GLY A 28 1.66 -0.27 -0.81
N SER A 29 2.17 -1.48 -1.02
CA SER A 29 3.59 -1.79 -0.86
C SER A 29 4.26 -1.81 -2.22
N CYS A 30 5.45 -1.21 -2.33
CA CYS A 30 6.31 -1.36 -3.50
C CYS A 30 7.16 -2.63 -3.47
N THR A 31 7.00 -3.45 -2.44
CA THR A 31 7.72 -4.71 -2.31
C THR A 31 6.76 -5.85 -2.66
N ARG A 32 7.09 -6.62 -3.70
CA ARG A 32 6.32 -7.81 -4.06
C ARG A 32 6.50 -8.89 -2.99
N PRO A 33 5.42 -9.50 -2.45
CA PRO A 33 5.56 -10.70 -1.63
C PRO A 33 6.23 -11.82 -2.44
N LYS A 34 7.18 -12.54 -1.83
CA LYS A 34 7.96 -13.57 -2.53
C LYS A 34 7.05 -14.62 -3.17
N ARG A 35 7.39 -15.05 -4.39
CA ARG A 35 6.83 -16.28 -4.99
C ARG A 35 7.19 -17.47 -4.08
N PRO A 36 6.33 -18.50 -3.94
CA PRO A 36 5.14 -18.80 -4.74
C PRO A 36 3.83 -18.16 -4.26
N ALA A 37 3.86 -17.39 -3.16
CA ALA A 37 2.64 -16.89 -2.51
C ALA A 37 1.80 -15.93 -3.37
N CYS A 38 2.38 -15.32 -4.41
CA CYS A 38 1.68 -14.40 -5.29
C CYS A 38 1.98 -14.70 -6.75
N PRO A 39 1.22 -15.60 -7.41
CA PRO A 39 1.31 -15.79 -8.85
C PRO A 39 0.81 -14.55 -9.60
N ASP A 40 1.41 -14.27 -10.76
CA ASP A 40 0.87 -13.26 -11.68
C ASP A 40 -0.51 -13.74 -12.16
N ILE A 41 -1.52 -12.85 -12.18
CA ILE A 41 -2.76 -13.17 -12.90
C ILE A 41 -2.43 -13.16 -14.40
N GLN A 42 -2.79 -14.22 -15.12
CA GLN A 42 -2.75 -14.22 -16.59
C GLN A 42 -3.67 -13.11 -17.14
N GLU A 43 -3.13 -12.25 -18.00
CA GLU A 43 -3.88 -11.19 -18.69
C GLU A 43 -5.13 -11.80 -19.34
N GLY A 44 -6.32 -11.35 -18.92
CA GLY A 44 -7.61 -11.82 -19.46
C GLY A 44 -8.64 -12.29 -18.43
N ARG A 45 -8.23 -12.75 -17.23
CA ARG A 45 -9.21 -13.10 -16.17
C ARG A 45 -9.75 -11.82 -15.52
N SER A 46 -10.94 -11.40 -15.91
CA SER A 46 -11.66 -10.28 -15.29
C SER A 46 -12.17 -10.65 -13.90
N GLY A 47 -11.28 -10.66 -12.91
CA GLY A 47 -11.66 -10.74 -11.50
C GLY A 47 -11.84 -9.34 -10.94
N SER A 48 -12.96 -9.07 -10.29
CA SER A 48 -13.24 -7.83 -9.54
C SER A 48 -12.22 -7.51 -8.43
N ASN A 49 -11.33 -8.45 -8.12
CA ASN A 49 -10.31 -8.37 -7.06
C ASN A 49 -8.87 -8.28 -7.59
N LYS A 50 -8.68 -7.69 -8.78
CA LYS A 50 -7.32 -7.40 -9.30
C LYS A 50 -6.66 -6.33 -8.43
N ARG A 51 -5.43 -6.59 -8.02
CA ARG A 51 -4.59 -5.66 -7.28
C ARG A 51 -3.23 -5.53 -7.93
N TYR A 52 -2.61 -4.36 -7.82
CA TYR A 52 -1.39 -4.02 -8.53
C TYR A 52 -0.21 -3.88 -7.58
N PHE A 53 0.96 -4.32 -8.04
CA PHE A 53 2.24 -4.19 -7.33
C PHE A 53 3.37 -4.05 -8.37
N PRO A 54 4.51 -3.42 -8.01
CA PRO A 54 5.62 -3.30 -8.94
C PRO A 54 6.34 -4.63 -9.11
N ASN A 55 6.69 -4.95 -10.35
CA ASN A 55 7.50 -6.11 -10.69
C ASN A 55 8.81 -5.60 -11.28
N THR A 56 9.88 -5.76 -10.51
CA THR A 56 11.25 -5.38 -10.86
C THR A 56 11.75 -6.13 -12.08
N ASP A 57 11.40 -7.41 -12.22
CA ASP A 57 11.85 -8.24 -13.35
C ASP A 57 11.27 -7.75 -14.69
N LYS A 58 10.00 -7.35 -14.67
CA LYS A 58 9.28 -6.87 -15.87
C LYS A 58 9.29 -5.34 -16.01
N LYS A 59 9.94 -4.63 -15.08
CA LYS A 59 9.93 -3.15 -14.97
C LYS A 59 8.54 -2.53 -15.12
N ARG A 60 7.50 -3.22 -14.64
CA ARG A 60 6.10 -2.77 -14.76
C ARG A 60 5.26 -3.17 -13.56
N CYS A 61 4.17 -2.46 -13.34
CA CYS A 61 3.17 -2.88 -12.37
C CYS A 61 2.38 -4.06 -12.94
N THR A 62 2.28 -5.16 -12.18
CA THR A 62 1.57 -6.38 -12.61
C THR A 62 0.36 -6.61 -11.72
N ALA A 63 -0.68 -7.23 -12.28
CA ALA A 63 -1.87 -7.61 -11.52
C ALA A 63 -1.66 -8.96 -10.78
N ALA A 64 -2.06 -9.01 -9.51
CA ALA A 64 -2.19 -10.23 -8.70
C ALA A 64 -3.61 -10.33 -8.13
N SER A 65 -3.99 -11.55 -7.77
CA SER A 65 -5.24 -11.81 -7.08
C SER A 65 -5.03 -11.58 -5.60
N SER A 66 -5.83 -10.69 -5.00
CA SER A 66 -5.78 -10.44 -3.56
C SER A 66 -6.21 -11.65 -2.71
N GLN A 67 -6.93 -12.61 -3.29
CA GLN A 67 -7.36 -13.82 -2.58
C GLN A 67 -6.18 -14.72 -2.22
N ASN A 68 -5.22 -14.86 -3.14
CA ASN A 68 -4.07 -15.75 -2.95
C ASN A 68 -2.84 -14.99 -2.45
N CYS A 69 -2.84 -13.66 -2.61
CA CYS A 69 -1.70 -12.80 -2.32
C CYS A 69 -2.00 -11.93 -1.09
N LYS A 70 -1.39 -12.23 0.06
CA LYS A 70 -1.47 -11.38 1.27
C LYS A 70 -0.48 -10.22 1.15
N GLY A 71 -0.92 -9.01 1.49
CA GLY A 71 -0.08 -7.82 1.46
C GLY A 71 -0.85 -6.52 1.24
N LYS A 72 -0.11 -5.41 1.21
CA LYS A 72 -0.64 -4.10 0.79
C LYS A 72 -0.45 -3.97 -0.72
N PHE A 73 -1.52 -3.71 -1.43
CA PHE A 73 -1.50 -3.57 -2.89
C PHE A 73 -2.20 -2.29 -3.32
N TYR A 74 -1.88 -1.86 -4.53
CA TYR A 74 -2.53 -0.73 -5.17
C TYR A 74 -3.82 -1.18 -5.86
N SER A 75 -4.80 -0.28 -5.91
CA SER A 75 -6.09 -0.56 -6.53
C SER A 75 -6.03 -0.41 -8.05
N SER A 76 -5.09 0.39 -8.54
CA SER A 76 -4.87 0.61 -9.98
C SER A 76 -3.40 0.52 -10.37
N GLU A 77 -3.16 0.22 -11.66
CA GLU A 77 -1.82 0.22 -12.23
C GLU A 77 -1.18 1.61 -12.18
N HIS A 78 -1.99 2.64 -12.44
CA HIS A 78 -1.53 4.03 -12.43
C HIS A 78 -1.05 4.46 -11.04
N GLU A 79 -1.79 4.10 -9.99
CA GLU A 79 -1.39 4.35 -8.61
C GLU A 79 -0.08 3.63 -8.27
N CYS A 80 0.05 2.36 -8.67
CA CYS A 80 1.30 1.62 -8.50
C CYS A 80 2.49 2.27 -9.21
N LYS A 81 2.33 2.73 -10.46
CA LYS A 81 3.40 3.40 -11.21
C LYS A 81 3.80 4.72 -10.56
N SER A 82 2.81 5.52 -10.14
CA SER A 82 3.08 6.80 -9.48
C SER A 82 3.79 6.62 -8.14
N CYS A 83 3.47 5.57 -7.38
CA CYS A 83 3.99 5.36 -6.05
C CYS A 83 5.30 4.58 -6.01
N CYS A 84 5.52 3.68 -6.98
CA CYS A 84 6.66 2.78 -7.02
C CYS A 84 7.61 3.08 -8.18
N GLN A 85 7.62 4.31 -8.69
CA GLN A 85 8.44 4.71 -9.83
C GLN A 85 9.93 4.37 -9.64
N SER A 86 10.46 4.47 -8.42
CA SER A 86 11.84 4.10 -8.08
C SER A 86 12.14 2.61 -8.24
N PHE A 87 11.14 1.74 -8.08
CA PHE A 87 11.24 0.28 -8.21
C PHE A 87 11.05 -0.21 -9.66
N LEU A 88 10.70 0.69 -10.59
CA LEU A 88 10.42 0.38 -11.98
C LEU A 88 11.53 0.88 -12.94
N LYS A 89 12.63 1.42 -12.42
CA LYS A 89 13.80 1.89 -13.20
C LYS A 89 14.71 0.73 -13.61
#